data_AF-A0A2G5V068-F1
#
_entry.id   AF-A0A2G5V068-F1
#
_cell.length_a   1.000
_cell.length_b   1.000
_cell.length_c   1.000
_cell.angle_alpha   90.00
_cell.angle_beta   90.00
_cell.angle_gamma   90.00
#
_symmetry.space_group_name_H-M   'P 1'
#
loop_
_entity.id
_entity.type
_entity.pdbx_description
1 polymer ?
#
loop_
_entity_poly.entity_id
_entity_poly.type
_entity_poly.pdbx_seq_one_letter_code
_entity_poly.pdbx_strand_id
1 'polypeptide(L)'
;MFPGNEEILLRSRLYVICGILVLIPNTICLVVFNSSKDFRQRFVFFTLLSVSDMINGISFIMSGAGRLDLILHEKYYIKISSYECMTEYLWPAFLLFGGQLPATFHCLLTVERVLAVNRVSWYRSCWTWRHRLYLSSLGICSCVFLSFIAFFVSSASPTVNENRMCAVMDSTGIVYGTIHYCWIACSYMIAFAVTLNLFVKSHGSKFLNHTERRKQMAILILSGINVLMVSVPNFVLVADQWHADEFDVLLVGQFLISA
;
A
#
# COMPACT_ATOMS: atom_id res chain seq x y z
N MET A 1 9.17 -32.87 -7.34
CA MET A 1 8.63 -31.51 -7.55
C MET A 1 7.13 -31.60 -7.38
N PHE A 2 6.57 -30.94 -6.36
CA PHE A 2 5.13 -31.04 -6.08
C PHE A 2 4.33 -30.26 -7.15
N PRO A 3 3.15 -30.75 -7.57
CA PRO A 3 2.26 -29.99 -8.44
C PRO A 3 1.87 -28.68 -7.73
N GLY A 4 2.07 -27.53 -8.40
CA GLY A 4 1.84 -26.19 -7.84
C GLY A 4 3.12 -25.36 -7.56
N ASN A 5 4.31 -25.99 -7.56
CA ASN A 5 5.57 -25.27 -7.36
C ASN A 5 5.87 -24.23 -8.44
N GLU A 6 5.43 -24.47 -9.68
CA GLU A 6 5.69 -23.56 -10.81
C GLU A 6 4.95 -22.23 -10.65
N GLU A 7 3.71 -22.24 -10.17
CA GLU A 7 2.92 -21.04 -9.91
C GLU A 7 3.52 -20.22 -8.76
N ILE A 8 3.94 -20.88 -7.68
CA ILE A 8 4.57 -20.23 -6.53
C ILE A 8 5.93 -19.64 -6.93
N LEU A 9 6.70 -20.34 -7.77
CA LEU A 9 7.97 -19.86 -8.30
C LEU A 9 7.77 -18.63 -9.20
N LEU A 10 6.80 -18.67 -10.11
CA LEU A 10 6.45 -17.55 -10.98
C LEU A 10 6.04 -16.33 -10.14
N ARG A 11 5.13 -16.52 -9.18
CA ARG A 11 4.69 -15.45 -8.28
C ARG A 11 5.85 -14.85 -7.50
N SER A 12 6.72 -15.69 -6.93
CA SER A 12 7.87 -15.21 -6.15
C SER A 12 8.86 -14.41 -7.01
N ARG A 13 9.07 -14.80 -8.28
CA ARG A 13 9.87 -14.03 -9.24
C ARG A 13 9.22 -12.70 -9.60
N LEU A 14 7.91 -12.68 -9.84
CA LEU A 14 7.16 -11.45 -10.10
C LEU A 14 7.27 -10.46 -8.94
N TYR A 15 7.20 -10.93 -7.68
CA TYR A 15 7.36 -10.07 -6.49
C TYR A 15 8.72 -9.37 -6.48
N VAL A 16 9.80 -10.11 -6.78
CA VAL A 16 11.15 -9.55 -6.83
C VAL A 16 11.27 -8.53 -7.96
N ILE A 17 10.78 -8.86 -9.17
CA ILE A 17 10.86 -7.97 -10.33
C ILE A 17 10.05 -6.69 -10.09
N CYS A 18 8.80 -6.81 -9.65
CA CYS A 18 7.94 -5.66 -9.34
C CYS A 18 8.55 -4.80 -8.22
N GLY A 19 9.09 -5.41 -7.16
CA GLY A 19 9.77 -4.68 -6.10
C GLY A 19 10.96 -3.86 -6.61
N ILE A 20 11.80 -4.42 -7.48
CA ILE A 20 12.93 -3.69 -8.11
C ILE A 20 12.42 -2.55 -8.99
N LEU A 21 11.39 -2.80 -9.80
CA LEU A 21 10.80 -1.78 -10.67
C LEU A 21 10.17 -0.63 -9.88
N VAL A 22 9.70 -0.85 -8.65
CA VAL A 22 9.19 0.19 -7.75
C VAL A 22 10.32 1.02 -7.14
N LEU A 23 11.49 0.43 -6.86
CA LEU A 23 12.61 1.15 -6.25
C LEU A 23 13.22 2.22 -7.17
N ILE A 24 13.35 1.92 -8.46
CA ILE A 24 13.97 2.84 -9.44
C ILE A 24 13.26 4.20 -9.52
N PRO A 25 11.95 4.29 -9.86
CA PRO A 25 11.26 5.57 -9.98
C PRO A 25 11.16 6.31 -8.66
N ASN A 26 10.98 5.60 -7.54
CA ASN A 26 10.92 6.24 -6.23
C ASN A 26 12.27 6.81 -5.78
N THR A 27 13.38 6.16 -6.13
CA THR A 27 14.72 6.72 -5.92
C THR A 27 14.91 8.00 -6.72
N ILE A 28 14.49 8.03 -7.99
CA ILE A 28 14.54 9.25 -8.82
C ILE A 28 13.69 10.36 -8.18
N CYS A 29 12.46 10.07 -7.74
CA CYS A 29 11.60 11.02 -7.04
C CYS A 29 12.26 11.58 -5.78
N LEU A 30 12.89 10.71 -4.96
CA LEU A 30 13.59 11.16 -3.76
C LEU A 30 14.75 12.07 -4.07
N VAL A 31 15.56 11.77 -5.09
CA VAL A 31 16.65 12.65 -5.52
C VAL A 31 16.07 14.00 -5.93
N VAL A 32 15.08 14.03 -6.83
CA VAL A 32 14.47 15.26 -7.35
C VAL A 32 13.85 16.12 -6.24
N PHE A 33 13.06 15.52 -5.33
CA PHE A 33 12.41 16.27 -4.26
C PHE A 33 13.39 16.77 -3.20
N ASN A 34 14.51 16.07 -2.99
CA ASN A 34 15.54 16.47 -2.04
C ASN A 34 16.62 17.40 -2.62
N SER A 35 16.67 17.60 -3.94
CA SER A 35 17.67 18.44 -4.61
C SER A 35 17.74 19.88 -4.10
N SER A 36 16.63 20.45 -3.62
CA SER A 36 16.64 21.82 -3.09
C SER A 36 15.71 22.02 -1.90
N LYS A 37 16.04 23.01 -1.08
CA LYS A 37 15.29 23.33 0.15
C LYS A 37 13.83 23.73 -0.13
N ASP A 38 13.59 24.47 -1.22
CA ASP A 38 12.24 24.89 -1.62
C ASP A 38 11.37 23.69 -2.01
N PHE A 39 11.91 22.79 -2.84
CA PHE A 39 11.23 21.56 -3.23
C PHE A 39 10.94 20.67 -2.02
N ARG A 40 11.91 20.48 -1.12
CA ARG A 40 11.73 19.67 0.10
C ARG A 40 10.56 20.12 0.95
N GLN A 41 10.40 21.43 1.14
CA GLN A 41 9.32 21.98 1.97
C GLN A 41 7.96 21.87 1.28
N ARG A 42 7.94 21.96 -0.06
CA ARG A 42 6.71 21.91 -0.85
C ARG A 42 6.22 20.50 -1.17
N PHE A 43 7.13 19.52 -1.25
CA PHE A 43 6.85 18.15 -1.66
C PHE A 43 7.04 17.12 -0.53
N VAL A 44 6.85 17.53 0.74
CA VAL A 44 6.98 16.65 1.91
C VAL A 44 6.16 15.36 1.77
N PHE A 45 4.86 15.46 1.47
CA PHE A 45 4.00 14.28 1.33
C PHE A 45 4.42 13.38 0.16
N PHE A 46 4.88 13.94 -0.96
CA PHE A 46 5.39 13.16 -2.08
C PHE A 46 6.71 12.46 -1.75
N THR A 47 7.58 13.11 -0.98
CA THR A 47 8.82 12.49 -0.48
C THR A 47 8.50 11.30 0.42
N LEU A 48 7.58 11.48 1.37
CA LEU A 48 7.17 10.40 2.28
C LEU A 48 6.41 9.28 1.57
N LEU A 49 5.58 9.61 0.58
CA LEU A 49 4.93 8.62 -0.27
C LEU A 49 5.99 7.79 -1.03
N SER A 50 7.00 8.42 -1.63
CA SER A 50 8.08 7.70 -2.29
C SER A 50 8.90 6.82 -1.34
N VAL A 51 9.18 7.27 -0.11
CA VAL A 51 9.80 6.42 0.92
C VAL A 51 8.91 5.21 1.24
N SER A 52 7.60 5.43 1.34
CA SER A 52 6.63 4.37 1.67
C SER A 52 6.51 3.34 0.56
N ASP A 53 6.47 3.78 -0.69
CA ASP A 53 6.46 2.91 -1.86
C ASP A 53 7.78 2.12 -1.97
N MET A 54 8.92 2.71 -1.57
CA MET A 54 10.19 1.97 -1.48
C MET A 54 10.16 0.90 -0.38
N ILE A 55 9.64 1.21 0.81
CA ILE A 55 9.48 0.23 1.90
C ILE A 55 8.58 -0.93 1.41
N ASN A 56 7.50 -0.62 0.71
CA ASN A 56 6.63 -1.62 0.10
C ASN A 56 7.39 -2.45 -0.96
N GLY A 57 8.16 -1.82 -1.84
CA GLY A 57 9.00 -2.51 -2.82
C GLY A 57 10.04 -3.45 -2.19
N ILE A 58 10.71 -3.01 -1.11
CA ILE A 58 11.64 -3.85 -0.33
C ILE A 58 10.89 -5.05 0.27
N SER A 59 9.68 -4.84 0.78
CA SER A 59 8.86 -5.92 1.35
C SER A 59 8.53 -7.00 0.32
N PHE A 60 8.24 -6.62 -0.94
CA PHE A 60 8.03 -7.57 -2.02
C PHE A 60 9.29 -8.34 -2.39
N ILE A 61 10.45 -7.66 -2.45
CA ILE A 61 11.73 -8.34 -2.70
C ILE A 61 12.02 -9.35 -1.59
N MET A 62 11.88 -8.96 -0.33
CA MET A 62 12.14 -9.84 0.82
C MET A 62 11.18 -11.04 0.83
N SER A 63 9.90 -10.82 0.58
CA SER A 63 8.89 -11.87 0.53
C SER A 63 9.13 -12.84 -0.64
N GLY A 64 9.42 -12.31 -1.84
CA GLY A 64 9.72 -13.11 -3.02
C GLY A 64 11.00 -13.93 -2.87
N ALA A 65 12.09 -13.30 -2.41
CA ALA A 65 13.37 -14.00 -2.18
C ALA A 65 13.27 -15.03 -1.05
N GLY A 66 12.58 -14.70 0.05
CA GLY A 66 12.36 -15.63 1.17
C GLY A 66 11.55 -16.85 0.76
N ARG A 67 10.50 -16.68 -0.06
CA ARG A 67 9.72 -17.80 -0.60
C ARG A 67 10.54 -18.69 -1.53
N LEU A 68 11.39 -18.10 -2.37
CA LEU A 68 12.31 -18.87 -3.22
C LEU A 68 13.28 -19.71 -2.39
N ASP A 69 13.86 -19.12 -1.33
CA ASP A 69 14.76 -19.82 -0.42
C ASP A 69 14.08 -20.99 0.31
N LEU A 70 12.85 -20.80 0.78
CA LEU A 70 12.06 -21.83 1.45
C LEU A 70 11.71 -23.01 0.52
N ILE A 71 11.47 -22.74 -0.77
CA ILE A 71 11.21 -23.78 -1.77
C ILE A 71 12.48 -24.55 -2.10
N LEU A 72 13.62 -23.85 -2.26
CA LEU A 72 14.91 -24.48 -2.56
C LEU A 72 15.38 -25.41 -1.43
N HIS A 73 15.06 -25.07 -0.18
CA HIS A 73 15.37 -25.89 0.99
C HIS A 73 14.26 -26.86 1.41
N GLU A 74 13.21 -27.02 0.60
CA GLU A 74 12.06 -27.91 0.85
C GLU A 74 11.31 -27.64 2.19
N LYS A 75 11.46 -26.43 2.74
CA LYS A 75 10.81 -26.02 4.01
C LYS A 75 9.46 -25.35 3.82
N TYR A 76 9.04 -25.12 2.58
CA TYR A 76 7.84 -24.34 2.25
C TYR A 76 6.54 -24.94 2.82
N TYR A 77 6.38 -26.26 2.77
CA TYR A 77 5.17 -26.98 3.19
C TYR A 77 5.17 -27.40 4.66
N ILE A 78 6.12 -26.90 5.46
CA ILE A 78 6.19 -27.20 6.89
C ILE A 78 5.25 -26.25 7.63
N LYS A 79 4.36 -26.80 8.46
CA LYS A 79 3.44 -25.99 9.27
C LYS A 79 4.19 -25.01 10.16
N ILE A 80 3.60 -23.84 10.36
CA ILE A 80 4.17 -22.77 11.18
C ILE A 80 3.06 -21.99 11.87
N SER A 81 3.30 -21.52 13.09
CA SER A 81 2.34 -20.64 13.77
C SER A 81 2.44 -19.19 13.27
N SER A 82 1.35 -18.44 13.35
CA SER A 82 1.30 -17.02 13.00
C SER A 82 2.29 -16.17 13.80
N TYR A 83 2.51 -16.52 15.07
CA TYR A 83 3.48 -15.87 15.93
C TYR A 83 4.92 -16.10 15.46
N GLU A 84 5.26 -17.34 15.11
CA GLU A 84 6.56 -17.68 14.51
C GLU A 84 6.75 -16.95 13.17
N CYS A 85 5.71 -16.85 12.33
CA CYS A 85 5.77 -16.06 11.10
C CYS A 85 6.14 -14.59 11.35
N MET A 86 5.54 -13.93 12.36
CA MET A 86 5.84 -12.53 12.68
C MET A 86 7.19 -12.31 13.36
N THR A 87 7.77 -13.33 14.00
CA THR A 87 9.00 -13.20 14.81
C THR A 87 10.24 -13.77 14.14
N GLU A 88 10.11 -14.88 13.42
CA GLU A 88 11.22 -15.51 12.69
C GLU A 88 11.55 -14.77 11.39
N TYR A 89 10.53 -14.17 10.74
CA TYR A 89 10.70 -13.52 9.45
C TYR A 89 10.34 -12.04 9.52
N LEU A 90 11.16 -11.20 8.87
CA LEU A 90 10.92 -9.76 8.83
C LEU A 90 9.90 -9.35 7.76
N TRP A 91 9.77 -10.11 6.67
CA TRP A 91 8.93 -9.70 5.53
C TRP A 91 7.45 -9.49 5.87
N PRO A 92 6.78 -10.21 6.80
CA PRO A 92 5.37 -9.96 7.09
C PRO A 92 5.16 -8.60 7.75
N ALA A 93 6.08 -8.19 8.64
CA ALA A 93 6.06 -6.87 9.26
C ALA A 93 6.30 -5.75 8.22
N PHE A 94 7.25 -5.95 7.30
CA PHE A 94 7.50 -5.01 6.20
C PHE A 94 6.33 -4.93 5.21
N LEU A 95 5.65 -6.04 4.89
CA LEU A 95 4.46 -6.05 4.03
C LEU A 95 3.30 -5.31 4.69
N LEU A 96 3.09 -5.53 5.98
CA LEU A 96 2.05 -4.85 6.74
C LEU A 96 2.31 -3.33 6.77
N PHE A 97 3.52 -2.92 7.13
CA PHE A 97 3.88 -1.51 7.18
C PHE A 97 3.92 -0.86 5.78
N GLY A 98 4.45 -1.58 4.80
CA GLY A 98 4.55 -1.20 3.39
C GLY A 98 3.20 -1.05 2.70
N GLY A 99 2.15 -1.76 3.17
CA GLY A 99 0.78 -1.55 2.70
C GLY A 99 0.08 -0.34 3.36
N GLN A 100 0.29 -0.16 4.68
CA GLN A 100 -0.40 0.91 5.45
C GLN A 100 0.11 2.31 5.13
N LEU A 101 1.42 2.46 4.97
CA LEU A 101 2.03 3.78 4.79
C LEU A 101 1.61 4.47 3.48
N PRO A 102 1.70 3.84 2.29
CA PRO A 102 1.27 4.48 1.04
C PRO A 102 -0.20 4.88 1.08
N ALA A 103 -1.08 4.00 1.59
CA ALA A 103 -2.50 4.29 1.76
C ALA A 103 -2.73 5.54 2.63
N THR A 104 -2.00 5.63 3.75
CA THR A 104 -2.09 6.77 4.67
C THR A 104 -1.62 8.06 4.01
N PHE A 105 -0.47 8.05 3.33
CA PHE A 105 0.01 9.25 2.63
C PHE A 105 -0.86 9.65 1.44
N HIS A 106 -1.49 8.70 0.75
CA HIS A 106 -2.51 8.99 -0.27
C HIS A 106 -3.73 9.70 0.32
N CYS A 107 -4.21 9.28 1.51
CA CYS A 107 -5.25 10.00 2.23
C CYS A 107 -4.81 11.41 2.62
N LEU A 108 -3.64 11.56 3.24
CA LEU A 108 -3.11 12.86 3.66
C LEU A 108 -2.95 13.83 2.48
N LEU A 109 -2.43 13.35 1.35
CA LEU A 109 -2.30 14.11 0.12
C LEU A 109 -3.67 14.54 -0.43
N THR A 110 -4.68 13.69 -0.32
CA THR A 110 -6.05 14.01 -0.73
C THR A 110 -6.65 15.08 0.18
N VAL A 111 -6.49 14.95 1.50
CA VAL A 111 -6.94 15.96 2.48
C VAL A 111 -6.29 17.32 2.21
N GLU A 112 -4.97 17.34 1.97
CA GLU A 112 -4.27 18.57 1.61
C GLU A 112 -4.88 19.22 0.35
N ARG A 113 -5.19 18.44 -0.68
CA ARG A 113 -5.83 18.95 -1.90
C ARG A 113 -7.22 19.51 -1.65
N VAL A 114 -8.03 18.85 -0.82
CA VAL A 114 -9.36 19.35 -0.42
C VAL A 114 -9.22 20.71 0.27
N LEU A 115 -8.27 20.85 1.20
CA LEU A 115 -8.00 22.10 1.90
C LEU A 115 -7.54 23.19 0.93
N ALA A 116 -6.64 22.85 0.01
CA ALA A 116 -6.12 23.78 -0.99
C ALA A 116 -7.22 24.29 -1.95
N VAL A 117 -8.17 23.45 -2.34
CA VAL A 117 -9.24 23.83 -3.28
C VAL A 117 -10.41 24.52 -2.58
N ASN A 118 -10.89 24.02 -1.45
CA ASN A 118 -12.09 24.55 -0.80
C ASN A 118 -11.81 25.75 0.10
N ARG A 119 -10.58 25.90 0.63
CA ARG A 119 -10.23 26.93 1.63
C ARG A 119 -8.90 27.62 1.29
N VAL A 120 -8.78 28.17 0.08
CA VAL A 120 -7.55 28.81 -0.45
C VAL A 120 -6.94 29.84 0.51
N SER A 121 -7.75 30.76 1.06
CA SER A 121 -7.25 31.83 1.93
C SER A 121 -6.68 31.31 3.26
N TRP A 122 -7.36 30.32 3.86
CA TRP A 122 -6.88 29.67 5.08
C TRP A 122 -5.63 28.83 4.81
N TYR A 123 -5.63 28.09 3.69
CA TYR A 123 -4.48 27.29 3.27
C TYR A 123 -3.23 28.15 3.09
N ARG A 124 -3.33 29.32 2.44
CA ARG A 124 -2.18 30.23 2.26
C ARG A 124 -1.67 30.83 3.56
N SER A 125 -2.54 31.09 4.53
CA SER A 125 -2.19 31.78 5.78
C SER A 125 -1.64 30.83 6.85
N CYS A 126 -2.27 29.66 7.01
CA CYS A 126 -2.00 28.77 8.15
C CYS A 126 -1.20 27.51 7.76
N TRP A 127 -1.26 27.07 6.50
CA TRP A 127 -0.67 25.80 6.09
C TRP A 127 0.83 25.92 5.82
N THR A 128 1.62 25.75 6.88
CA THR A 128 3.10 25.76 6.80
C THR A 128 3.68 24.35 6.71
N TRP A 129 4.96 24.25 6.33
CA TRP A 129 5.68 22.96 6.25
C TRP A 129 5.68 22.17 7.57
N ARG A 130 5.65 22.87 8.73
CA ARG A 130 5.59 22.23 10.05
C ARG A 130 4.29 21.45 10.24
N HIS A 131 3.15 22.01 9.84
CA HIS A 131 1.86 21.32 9.94
C HIS A 131 1.81 20.06 9.09
N ARG A 132 2.44 20.10 7.90
CA ARG A 132 2.57 18.91 7.04
C ARG A 132 3.40 17.82 7.71
N LEU A 133 4.49 18.19 8.39
CA LEU A 133 5.29 17.24 9.15
C LEU A 133 4.55 16.69 10.37
N TYR A 134 3.88 17.53 11.16
CA TYR A 134 3.09 17.04 12.30
C TYR A 134 2.02 16.05 11.87
N LEU A 135 1.29 16.36 10.79
CA LEU A 135 0.28 15.45 10.24
C LEU A 135 0.89 14.16 9.70
N SER A 136 2.05 14.24 9.06
CA SER A 136 2.80 13.07 8.57
C SER A 136 3.28 12.20 9.73
N SER A 137 3.86 12.80 10.77
CA SER A 137 4.29 12.11 11.98
C SER A 137 3.12 11.42 12.68
N LEU A 138 1.96 12.08 12.77
CA LEU A 138 0.74 11.46 13.32
C LEU A 138 0.29 10.25 12.48
N GLY A 139 0.35 10.35 11.16
CA GLY A 139 0.05 9.24 10.25
C GLY A 139 0.99 8.05 10.47
N ILE A 140 2.31 8.29 10.52
CA ILE A 140 3.32 7.26 10.77
C ILE A 140 3.11 6.61 12.15
N CYS A 141 2.89 7.41 13.19
CA CYS A 141 2.62 6.90 14.55
C CYS A 141 1.37 6.01 14.57
N SER A 142 0.32 6.40 13.84
CA SER A 142 -0.90 5.58 13.70
C SER A 142 -0.60 4.24 13.03
N CYS A 143 0.20 4.21 11.96
CA CYS A 143 0.61 2.96 11.30
C CYS A 143 1.45 2.06 12.22
N VAL A 144 2.40 2.63 12.97
CA VAL A 144 3.21 1.89 13.96
C VAL A 144 2.31 1.30 15.04
N PHE A 145 1.35 2.07 15.54
CA PHE A 145 0.40 1.60 16.55
C PHE A 145 -0.48 0.46 16.03
N LEU A 146 -1.02 0.58 14.81
CA LEU A 146 -1.79 -0.50 14.18
C LEU A 146 -0.94 -1.76 13.97
N SER A 147 0.32 -1.61 13.56
CA SER A 147 1.26 -2.72 13.41
C SER A 147 1.57 -3.41 14.74
N PHE A 148 1.69 -2.63 15.82
CA PHE A 148 1.86 -3.16 17.17
C PHE A 148 0.62 -3.95 17.64
N ILE A 149 -0.59 -3.47 17.35
CA ILE A 149 -1.82 -4.23 17.59
C ILE A 149 -1.78 -5.57 16.83
N ALA A 150 -1.34 -5.57 15.57
CA ALA A 150 -1.23 -6.79 14.78
C ALA A 150 -0.30 -7.83 15.44
N PHE A 151 0.84 -7.38 15.95
CA PHE A 151 1.77 -8.22 16.69
C PHE A 151 1.14 -8.78 17.97
N PHE A 152 0.43 -7.94 18.73
CA PHE A 152 -0.25 -8.38 19.94
C PHE A 152 -1.33 -9.43 19.65
N VAL A 153 -2.15 -9.21 18.62
CA VAL A 153 -3.18 -10.18 18.18
C VAL A 153 -2.55 -11.51 17.77
N SER A 154 -1.45 -11.47 17.00
CA SER A 154 -0.71 -12.67 16.59
C SER A 154 -0.15 -13.45 17.79
N SER A 155 0.30 -12.76 18.83
CA SER A 155 0.80 -13.39 20.06
C SER A 155 -0.31 -13.94 20.97
N ALA A 156 -1.49 -13.31 20.99
CA ALA A 156 -2.60 -13.71 21.85
C ALA A 156 -3.40 -14.89 21.28
N SER A 157 -3.51 -14.97 19.95
CA SER A 157 -4.29 -15.99 19.24
C SER A 157 -3.48 -16.59 18.07
N PRO A 158 -2.47 -17.43 18.36
CA PRO A 158 -1.65 -18.04 17.30
C PRO A 158 -2.47 -19.04 16.49
N THR A 159 -2.65 -18.78 15.20
CA THR A 159 -3.20 -19.74 14.24
C THR A 159 -2.08 -20.57 13.61
N VAL A 160 -2.35 -21.84 13.30
CA VAL A 160 -1.37 -22.73 12.63
C VAL A 160 -1.66 -22.73 11.14
N ASN A 161 -0.68 -22.33 10.34
CA ASN A 161 -0.76 -22.32 8.89
C ASN A 161 -0.12 -23.58 8.31
N GLU A 162 -0.70 -24.08 7.22
CA GLU A 162 -0.24 -25.28 6.52
C GLU A 162 1.07 -25.06 5.73
N ASN A 163 1.46 -23.81 5.48
CA ASN A 163 2.67 -23.45 4.75
C ASN A 163 3.40 -22.25 5.38
N ARG A 164 4.66 -22.07 5.01
CA ARG A 164 5.52 -20.94 5.46
C ARG A 164 5.45 -19.73 4.55
N MET A 165 4.31 -19.49 3.89
CA MET A 165 4.14 -18.32 3.05
C MET A 165 4.19 -17.02 3.86
N CYS A 166 3.72 -17.08 5.13
CA CYS A 166 3.64 -15.98 6.09
C CYS A 166 3.11 -14.70 5.43
N ALA A 167 1.95 -14.79 4.76
CA ALA A 167 1.26 -13.60 4.27
C ALA A 167 0.71 -12.77 5.45
N VAL A 168 0.31 -11.52 5.21
CA VAL A 168 -0.15 -10.63 6.28
C VAL A 168 -1.36 -11.22 7.02
N MET A 169 -2.34 -11.78 6.29
CA MET A 169 -3.50 -12.45 6.90
C MET A 169 -3.11 -13.69 7.69
N ASP A 170 -2.25 -14.55 7.15
CA ASP A 170 -1.75 -15.75 7.83
C ASP A 170 -0.96 -15.41 9.10
N SER A 171 -0.30 -14.25 9.12
CA SER A 171 0.58 -13.82 10.22
C SER A 171 -0.14 -13.04 11.32
N THR A 172 -1.28 -12.42 11.01
CA THR A 172 -2.02 -11.54 11.92
C THR A 172 -3.43 -12.03 12.26
N GLY A 173 -3.91 -13.05 11.57
CA GLY A 173 -5.25 -13.60 11.69
C GLY A 173 -6.26 -12.94 10.74
N ILE A 174 -7.32 -13.68 10.42
CA ILE A 174 -8.35 -13.29 9.44
C ILE A 174 -9.01 -11.97 9.84
N VAL A 175 -9.41 -11.81 11.10
CA VAL A 175 -10.15 -10.62 11.57
C VAL A 175 -9.33 -9.34 11.40
N TYR A 176 -8.08 -9.32 11.89
CA TYR A 176 -7.21 -8.16 11.76
C TYR A 176 -6.87 -7.90 10.29
N GLY A 177 -6.49 -8.96 9.55
CA GLY A 177 -6.16 -8.85 8.13
C GLY A 177 -7.30 -8.29 7.29
N THR A 178 -8.55 -8.72 7.54
CA THR A 178 -9.74 -8.16 6.88
C THR A 178 -9.91 -6.67 7.17
N ILE A 179 -9.85 -6.26 8.45
CA ILE A 179 -9.96 -4.84 8.82
C ILE A 179 -8.86 -4.02 8.13
N HIS A 180 -7.64 -4.54 8.14
CA HIS A 180 -6.47 -3.90 7.56
C HIS A 180 -6.58 -3.72 6.03
N TYR A 181 -6.93 -4.77 5.29
CA TYR A 181 -7.09 -4.70 3.83
C TYR A 181 -8.30 -3.88 3.41
N CYS A 182 -9.43 -3.96 4.13
CA CYS A 182 -10.58 -3.09 3.91
C CYS A 182 -10.23 -1.62 4.15
N TRP A 183 -9.44 -1.31 5.17
CA TRP A 183 -8.96 0.05 5.43
C TRP A 183 -8.11 0.58 4.26
N ILE A 184 -7.17 -0.22 3.75
CA ILE A 184 -6.38 0.14 2.56
C ILE A 184 -7.31 0.36 1.35
N ALA A 185 -8.20 -0.58 1.07
CA ALA A 185 -9.06 -0.49 -0.10
C ALA A 185 -9.98 0.75 -0.05
N CYS A 186 -10.60 1.01 1.10
CA CYS A 186 -11.46 2.16 1.34
C CYS A 186 -10.71 3.49 1.26
N SER A 187 -9.49 3.57 1.80
CA SER A 187 -8.69 4.80 1.74
C SER A 187 -8.38 5.22 0.30
N TYR A 188 -7.98 4.29 -0.56
CA TYR A 188 -7.77 4.55 -1.99
C TYR A 188 -9.07 4.91 -2.73
N MET A 189 -10.19 4.24 -2.42
CA MET A 189 -11.49 4.56 -3.02
C MET A 189 -11.99 5.95 -2.64
N ILE A 190 -11.89 6.31 -1.35
CA ILE A 190 -12.25 7.65 -0.85
C ILE A 190 -11.33 8.70 -1.48
N ALA A 191 -10.02 8.43 -1.56
CA ALA A 191 -9.06 9.33 -2.20
C ALA A 191 -9.42 9.61 -3.66
N PHE A 192 -9.80 8.57 -4.41
CA PHE A 192 -10.24 8.69 -5.79
C PHE A 192 -11.56 9.46 -5.91
N ALA A 193 -12.58 9.10 -5.13
CA ALA A 193 -13.89 9.75 -5.16
C ALA A 193 -13.78 11.26 -4.84
N VAL A 194 -12.98 11.61 -3.83
CA VAL A 194 -12.71 13.01 -3.48
C VAL A 194 -11.94 13.72 -4.58
N THR A 195 -10.91 13.11 -5.15
CA THR A 195 -10.13 13.70 -6.26
C THR A 195 -10.98 13.91 -7.51
N LEU A 196 -11.88 12.96 -7.83
CA LEU A 196 -12.83 13.08 -8.92
C LEU A 196 -13.82 14.22 -8.70
N ASN A 197 -14.41 14.31 -7.50
CA ASN A 197 -15.31 15.40 -7.14
C ASN A 197 -14.62 16.78 -7.24
N LEU A 198 -13.38 16.88 -6.76
CA LEU A 198 -12.58 18.09 -6.91
C LEU A 198 -12.31 18.40 -8.38
N PHE A 199 -11.97 17.41 -9.20
CA PHE A 199 -11.74 17.60 -10.63
C PHE A 199 -12.99 18.10 -11.36
N VAL A 200 -14.16 17.50 -11.12
CA VAL A 200 -15.44 17.91 -11.72
C VAL A 200 -15.80 19.34 -11.32
N LYS A 201 -15.68 19.67 -10.02
CA LYS A 201 -15.91 21.03 -9.51
C LYS A 201 -14.94 22.05 -10.11
N SER A 202 -13.68 21.67 -10.25
CA SER A 202 -12.62 22.50 -10.82
C SER A 202 -12.87 22.75 -12.31
N HIS A 203 -13.23 21.71 -13.09
CA HIS A 203 -13.49 21.80 -14.54
C HIS A 203 -14.66 22.73 -14.89
N GLY A 204 -15.68 22.80 -14.04
CA GLY A 204 -16.79 23.77 -14.19
C GLY A 204 -16.39 25.24 -14.01
N SER A 205 -15.21 25.53 -13.44
CA SER A 205 -14.71 26.89 -13.24
C SER A 205 -13.88 27.36 -14.44
N LYS A 206 -14.33 28.43 -15.12
CA LYS A 206 -13.69 29.01 -16.33
C LYS A 206 -12.26 29.58 -16.11
N PHE A 207 -11.70 29.50 -14.91
CA PHE A 207 -10.47 30.18 -14.52
C PHE A 207 -9.23 29.27 -14.41
N LEU A 208 -9.30 28.00 -14.78
CA LEU A 208 -8.13 27.11 -14.69
C LEU A 208 -7.18 27.22 -15.86
N ASN A 209 -5.92 27.46 -15.52
CA ASN A 209 -4.82 27.46 -16.47
C ASN A 209 -4.62 26.04 -17.05
N HIS A 210 -4.30 25.93 -18.34
CA HIS A 210 -4.21 24.65 -19.06
C HIS A 210 -3.20 23.67 -18.43
N THR A 211 -2.10 24.19 -17.88
CA THR A 211 -1.08 23.42 -17.16
C THR A 211 -1.62 22.80 -15.86
N GLU A 212 -2.44 23.52 -15.10
CA GLU A 212 -3.03 22.99 -13.86
C GLU A 212 -4.10 21.94 -14.15
N ARG A 213 -4.87 22.11 -15.22
CA ARG A 213 -5.82 21.08 -15.68
C ARG A 213 -5.12 19.76 -16.03
N ARG A 214 -3.99 19.82 -16.74
CA ARG A 214 -3.19 18.61 -17.06
C ARG A 214 -2.66 17.92 -15.82
N LYS A 215 -2.16 18.68 -14.83
CA LYS A 215 -1.69 18.12 -13.55
C LYS A 215 -2.82 17.43 -12.80
N GLN A 216 -3.99 18.08 -12.67
CA GLN A 216 -5.15 17.49 -12.01
C GLN A 216 -5.63 16.22 -12.72
N MET A 217 -5.63 16.20 -14.05
CA MET A 217 -5.99 15.02 -14.83
C MET A 217 -4.99 13.87 -14.62
N ALA A 218 -3.68 14.12 -14.66
CA ALA A 218 -2.66 13.11 -14.40
C ALA A 218 -2.81 12.50 -12.99
N ILE A 219 -3.08 13.35 -12.00
CA ILE A 219 -3.35 12.94 -10.62
C ILE A 219 -4.60 12.06 -10.52
N LEU A 220 -5.68 12.40 -11.22
CA LEU A 220 -6.91 11.62 -11.23
C LEU A 220 -6.70 10.25 -11.88
N ILE A 221 -5.98 10.20 -13.00
CA ILE A 221 -5.62 8.95 -13.69
C ILE A 221 -4.79 8.07 -12.75
N LEU A 222 -3.76 8.63 -12.11
CA LEU A 222 -2.93 7.91 -11.15
C LEU A 222 -3.77 7.34 -10.00
N SER A 223 -4.67 8.14 -9.42
CA SER A 223 -5.56 7.69 -8.35
C SER A 223 -6.53 6.60 -8.83
N GLY A 224 -6.99 6.65 -10.07
CA GLY A 224 -7.85 5.62 -10.66
C GLY A 224 -7.11 4.30 -10.89
N ILE A 225 -5.86 4.37 -11.37
CA ILE A 225 -4.99 3.20 -11.49
C ILE A 225 -4.78 2.55 -10.11
N ASN A 226 -4.54 3.35 -9.07
CA ASN A 226 -4.35 2.82 -7.72
C ASN A 226 -5.61 2.11 -7.19
N VAL A 227 -6.83 2.58 -7.51
CA VAL A 227 -8.05 1.85 -7.15
C VAL A 227 -8.13 0.50 -7.85
N LEU A 228 -7.85 0.46 -9.15
CA LEU A 228 -7.87 -0.80 -9.92
C LEU A 228 -6.80 -1.79 -9.49
N MET A 229 -5.60 -1.31 -9.17
CA MET A 229 -4.44 -2.15 -8.87
C MET A 229 -4.30 -2.48 -7.38
N VAL A 230 -4.91 -1.70 -6.48
CA VAL A 230 -4.76 -1.89 -5.03
C VAL A 230 -6.09 -2.17 -4.36
N SER A 231 -7.13 -1.36 -4.59
CA SER A 231 -8.43 -1.60 -3.92
C SER A 231 -9.09 -2.89 -4.40
N VAL A 232 -9.12 -3.15 -5.71
CA VAL A 232 -9.79 -4.34 -6.26
C VAL A 232 -9.15 -5.64 -5.76
N PRO A 233 -7.82 -5.85 -5.85
CA PRO A 233 -7.21 -7.09 -5.35
C PRO A 233 -7.40 -7.28 -3.84
N ASN A 234 -7.35 -6.20 -3.05
CA ASN A 234 -7.58 -6.27 -1.61
C ASN A 234 -9.03 -6.68 -1.26
N PHE A 235 -10.02 -6.20 -2.01
CA PHE A 235 -11.41 -6.65 -1.84
C PHE A 235 -11.59 -8.11 -2.24
N VAL A 236 -11.01 -8.54 -3.35
CA VAL A 236 -11.06 -9.94 -3.80
C VAL A 236 -10.42 -10.86 -2.77
N LEU A 237 -9.25 -10.49 -2.24
CA LEU A 237 -8.55 -11.25 -1.22
C LEU A 237 -9.35 -11.39 0.08
N VAL A 238 -10.08 -10.33 0.48
CA VAL A 238 -10.99 -10.41 1.63
C VAL A 238 -12.20 -11.29 1.33
N ALA A 239 -12.79 -11.19 0.13
CA ALA A 239 -13.96 -11.98 -0.25
C ALA A 239 -13.66 -13.49 -0.32
N ASP A 240 -12.51 -13.86 -0.91
CA ASP A 240 -11.99 -15.23 -0.98
C ASP A 240 -11.89 -15.86 0.42
N GLN A 241 -11.32 -15.13 1.38
CA GLN A 241 -11.10 -15.63 2.73
C GLN A 241 -12.34 -15.76 3.60
N TRP A 242 -13.42 -15.07 3.24
CA TRP A 242 -14.71 -15.23 3.93
C TRP A 242 -15.61 -16.27 3.26
N HIS A 243 -15.11 -17.02 2.27
CA HIS A 243 -15.89 -18.00 1.50
C HIS A 243 -17.24 -17.42 1.06
N ALA A 244 -17.22 -16.20 0.51
CA ALA A 244 -18.37 -15.70 -0.23
C ALA A 244 -18.46 -16.50 -1.54
N ASP A 245 -19.02 -17.71 -1.44
CA ASP A 245 -19.31 -18.62 -2.53
C ASP A 245 -19.95 -17.83 -3.70
N GLU A 246 -19.34 -17.93 -4.89
CA GLU A 246 -19.82 -17.50 -6.24
C GLU A 246 -18.92 -16.54 -7.07
N PHE A 247 -17.75 -16.07 -6.61
CA PHE A 247 -16.88 -15.20 -7.45
C PHE A 247 -15.67 -15.88 -8.13
N ASP A 248 -15.42 -17.16 -7.89
CA ASP A 248 -14.45 -17.96 -8.63
C ASP A 248 -15.10 -18.40 -9.96
N VAL A 249 -14.63 -18.02 -11.14
CA VAL A 249 -13.49 -18.67 -11.80
C VAL A 249 -12.80 -17.71 -12.81
N LEU A 250 -13.35 -16.50 -13.06
CA LEU A 250 -12.86 -15.64 -14.15
C LEU A 250 -11.95 -14.46 -13.70
N LEU A 251 -12.07 -13.99 -12.45
CA LEU A 251 -11.33 -12.81 -11.98
C LEU A 251 -10.06 -13.15 -11.18
N VAL A 252 -10.08 -14.25 -10.41
CA VAL A 252 -8.98 -14.65 -9.52
C VAL A 252 -7.73 -15.06 -10.30
N GLY A 253 -7.90 -15.75 -11.44
CA GLY A 253 -6.79 -16.17 -12.30
C GLY A 253 -6.04 -15.01 -12.99
N GLN A 254 -6.68 -13.85 -13.17
CA GLN A 254 -6.07 -12.72 -13.88
C GLN A 254 -5.52 -11.63 -12.94
N PHE A 255 -6.06 -11.50 -11.73
CA PHE A 255 -5.55 -10.55 -10.73
C PHE A 255 -4.43 -11.10 -9.84
N LEU A 256 -4.34 -12.42 -9.63
CA LEU A 256 -3.17 -13.04 -8.98
C LEU A 256 -1.88 -12.93 -9.81
N ILE A 257 -1.98 -12.58 -11.10
CA ILE A 257 -0.85 -12.23 -11.97
C ILE A 257 -0.32 -10.82 -11.65
N SER A 258 -1.09 -9.98 -10.93
CA SER A 258 -0.80 -8.56 -10.70
C SER A 258 -0.63 -8.16 -9.22
N ALA A 259 -0.68 -9.09 -8.26
CA ALA A 259 -0.53 -8.81 -6.83
C ALA A 259 0.58 -9.61 -6.14
#